data_AF-A0A220QHC7-F1
#
_entry.id   AF-A0A220QHC7-F1
#
_cell.length_a   1.000
_cell.length_b   1.000
_cell.length_c   1.000
_cell.angle_alpha   90.00
_cell.angle_beta   90.00
_cell.angle_gamma   90.00
#
_symmetry.space_group_name_H-M   'P 1'
#
loop_
_entity.id
_entity.type
_entity.pdbx_description
1 polymer ?
#
loop_
_entity_poly.entity_id
_entity_poly.type
_entity_poly.pdbx_seq_one_letter_code
_entity_poly.pdbx_strand_id
1 'polypeptide(L)'
;MGQPVNIAGKRFGKLVALKYSGISNKQGRLWDCICDCGNTCQVSYGKLNHGATISCGCVYNAHRRSIKPHGMSKTPIYRIWLGMRERCEKTTHHAYKWYGGRGIKVCERWQIFENFYADMGERPEGMSLDRKDVNGDYEPENCRWATFEEQANNTRSNLILEHMGEKLTLSQWAKRAGIQASTLHYRIKKGWPLGRALNASVDTYANRDSKRLIECRGRTQRITEWAREVGLTATIISQRILRGWDVEAAIFTPSKRPVKGDKK
;
A
#
# COMPACT_ATOMS: atom_id res chain seq x y z
N MET A 1 21.08 11.81 -62.74
CA MET A 1 19.86 11.83 -61.91
C MET A 1 18.83 10.95 -62.60
N GLY A 2 18.46 9.81 -62.03
CA GLY A 2 17.57 8.84 -62.65
C GLY A 2 16.15 9.40 -62.84
N GLN A 3 15.50 9.05 -63.95
CA GLN A 3 14.14 9.49 -64.25
C GLN A 3 13.18 9.16 -63.09
N PRO A 4 12.20 10.04 -62.81
CA PRO A 4 11.22 9.79 -61.77
C PRO A 4 10.42 8.53 -62.11
N VAL A 5 10.58 7.48 -61.30
CA VAL A 5 9.79 6.25 -61.40
C VAL A 5 8.30 6.61 -61.39
N ASN A 6 7.63 6.48 -62.53
CA ASN A 6 6.20 6.64 -62.63
C ASN A 6 5.52 5.38 -62.07
N ILE A 7 4.71 5.57 -61.03
CA ILE A 7 3.93 4.49 -60.40
C ILE A 7 2.42 4.71 -60.52
N ALA A 8 1.96 5.62 -61.37
CA ALA A 8 0.54 5.77 -61.65
C ALA A 8 -0.07 4.42 -62.06
N GLY A 9 -1.23 4.10 -61.50
CA GLY A 9 -1.94 2.83 -61.69
C GLY A 9 -1.39 1.65 -60.88
N LYS A 10 -0.21 1.76 -60.24
CA LYS A 10 0.34 0.66 -59.43
C LYS A 10 -0.38 0.55 -58.08
N ARG A 11 -0.60 -0.70 -57.67
CA ARG A 11 -1.27 -1.07 -56.42
C ARG A 11 -0.26 -1.40 -55.32
N PHE A 12 -0.52 -0.91 -54.12
CA PHE A 12 0.25 -1.10 -52.88
C PHE A 12 -0.72 -1.44 -51.75
N GLY A 13 -0.96 -2.74 -51.53
CA GLY A 13 -2.05 -3.20 -50.65
C GLY A 13 -3.41 -2.72 -51.16
N LYS A 14 -4.12 -1.94 -50.34
CA LYS A 14 -5.42 -1.34 -50.67
C LYS A 14 -5.31 0.02 -51.37
N LEU A 15 -4.11 0.53 -51.61
CA LEU A 15 -3.88 1.81 -52.26
C LEU A 15 -3.52 1.61 -53.73
N VAL A 16 -4.06 2.45 -54.61
CA VAL A 16 -3.66 2.57 -56.01
C VAL A 16 -3.13 3.99 -56.22
N ALA A 17 -1.89 4.12 -56.67
CA ALA A 17 -1.28 5.43 -56.92
C ALA A 17 -1.92 6.08 -58.16
N LEU A 18 -2.39 7.32 -58.02
CA LEU A 18 -3.07 8.06 -59.08
C LEU A 18 -2.09 8.99 -59.80
N LYS A 19 -1.53 9.94 -59.06
CA LYS A 19 -0.63 10.97 -59.63
C LYS A 19 0.45 11.36 -58.66
N TYR A 20 1.56 11.80 -59.23
CA TYR A 20 2.64 12.42 -58.50
C TYR A 20 2.19 13.77 -57.93
N SER A 21 2.40 14.00 -56.64
CA SER A 21 1.90 15.18 -55.92
C SER A 21 3.00 16.09 -55.38
N GLY A 22 4.27 15.79 -55.67
CA GLY A 22 5.41 16.65 -55.37
C GLY A 22 6.49 15.96 -54.53
N ILE A 23 7.43 16.77 -54.02
CA ILE A 23 8.51 16.31 -53.12
C ILE A 23 8.32 16.96 -51.77
N SER A 24 8.38 16.15 -50.71
CA SER A 24 8.53 16.63 -49.35
C SER A 24 10.00 16.57 -48.92
N ASN A 25 10.48 17.65 -48.32
CA ASN A 25 11.84 17.72 -47.76
C ASN A 25 12.15 16.60 -46.74
N LYS A 26 11.11 16.05 -46.07
CA LYS A 26 11.27 14.99 -45.06
C LYS A 26 10.93 13.58 -45.57
N GLN A 27 10.02 13.46 -46.54
CA GLN A 27 9.44 12.16 -46.92
C GLN A 27 9.74 11.76 -48.37
N GLY A 28 10.44 12.61 -49.13
CA GLY A 28 10.76 12.39 -50.53
C GLY A 28 9.54 12.56 -51.44
N ARG A 29 9.53 11.81 -52.54
CA ARG A 29 8.49 11.85 -53.59
C ARG A 29 7.13 11.42 -53.03
N LEU A 30 6.11 12.26 -53.18
CA LEU A 30 4.73 12.01 -52.74
C LEU A 30 3.83 11.65 -53.91
N TRP A 31 2.87 10.79 -53.62
CA TRP A 31 1.87 10.30 -54.55
C TRP A 31 0.48 10.38 -53.91
N ASP A 32 -0.47 10.94 -54.65
CA ASP A 32 -1.88 10.85 -54.32
C ASP A 32 -2.35 9.45 -54.69
N CYS A 33 -3.00 8.77 -53.75
CA CYS A 33 -3.47 7.40 -53.92
C CYS A 33 -4.97 7.33 -53.64
N ILE A 34 -5.69 6.46 -54.33
CA ILE A 34 -7.05 6.05 -53.98
C ILE A 34 -7.00 4.74 -53.20
N CYS A 35 -7.77 4.66 -52.13
CA CYS A 35 -7.91 3.43 -51.34
C CYS A 35 -9.14 2.65 -51.78
N ASP A 36 -9.13 1.32 -51.64
CA ASP A 36 -10.30 0.47 -51.90
C ASP A 36 -11.54 0.85 -51.08
N CYS A 37 -11.38 1.61 -49.98
CA CYS A 37 -12.52 2.15 -49.21
C CYS A 37 -13.12 3.44 -49.81
N GLY A 38 -12.68 3.86 -51.00
CA GLY A 38 -13.15 5.06 -51.71
C GLY A 38 -12.47 6.38 -51.33
N ASN A 39 -11.72 6.42 -50.22
CA ASN A 39 -11.01 7.63 -49.79
C ASN A 39 -9.66 7.79 -50.50
N THR A 40 -9.22 9.03 -50.68
CA THR A 40 -7.89 9.34 -51.17
C THR A 40 -6.93 9.72 -50.03
N CYS A 41 -5.64 9.46 -50.22
CA CYS A 41 -4.59 9.87 -49.30
C CYS A 41 -3.27 10.14 -50.02
N GLN A 42 -2.45 11.01 -49.44
CA GLN A 42 -1.11 11.30 -49.96
C GLN A 42 -0.06 10.49 -49.19
N VAL A 43 0.76 9.73 -49.91
CA VAL A 43 1.75 8.82 -49.33
C VAL A 43 3.08 8.97 -50.06
N SER A 44 4.20 8.86 -49.34
CA SER A 44 5.50 8.87 -50.00
C SER A 44 5.81 7.57 -50.72
N TYR A 45 6.51 7.69 -51.85
CA TYR A 45 6.98 6.55 -52.64
C TYR A 45 7.75 5.54 -51.80
N GLY A 46 8.63 5.99 -50.90
CA GLY A 46 9.39 5.09 -50.03
C GLY A 46 8.49 4.25 -49.11
N LYS A 47 7.42 4.85 -48.57
CA LYS A 47 6.45 4.14 -47.72
C LYS A 47 5.59 3.15 -48.51
N LEU A 48 5.21 3.50 -49.74
CA LEU A 48 4.50 2.59 -50.65
C LEU A 48 5.41 1.40 -51.05
N ASN A 49 6.64 1.68 -51.47
CA ASN A 49 7.55 0.69 -52.02
C ASN A 49 8.05 -0.33 -50.99
N HIS A 50 8.26 0.08 -49.73
CA HIS A 50 8.64 -0.83 -48.65
C HIS A 50 7.44 -1.36 -47.84
N GLY A 51 6.20 -1.12 -48.29
CA GLY A 51 4.99 -1.68 -47.66
C GLY A 51 4.63 -1.08 -46.30
N ALA A 52 5.23 0.04 -45.90
CA ALA A 52 4.92 0.72 -44.63
C ALA A 52 3.55 1.41 -44.62
N THR A 53 2.92 1.59 -45.79
CA THR A 53 1.57 2.16 -45.91
C THR A 53 0.78 1.39 -46.95
N ILE A 54 -0.24 0.67 -46.50
CA ILE A 54 -1.05 -0.26 -47.31
C ILE A 54 -2.52 0.16 -47.44
N SER A 55 -2.95 1.22 -46.74
CA SER A 55 -4.31 1.76 -46.81
C SER A 55 -4.32 3.23 -46.37
N CYS A 56 -5.42 3.95 -46.60
CA CYS A 56 -5.58 5.34 -46.14
C CYS A 56 -5.81 5.48 -44.61
N GLY A 57 -5.50 4.43 -43.82
CA GLY A 57 -5.85 4.33 -42.39
C GLY A 57 -7.21 3.67 -42.10
N CYS A 58 -8.02 3.37 -43.11
CA CYS A 58 -9.35 2.75 -42.93
C CYS A 58 -9.31 1.40 -42.20
N VAL A 59 -8.30 0.56 -42.46
CA VAL A 59 -8.12 -0.74 -41.79
C VAL A 59 -7.90 -0.56 -40.28
N TYR A 60 -7.05 0.39 -39.89
CA TYR A 60 -6.78 0.70 -38.48
C TYR A 60 -7.97 1.37 -37.78
N ASN A 61 -8.68 2.25 -38.49
CA ASN A 61 -9.84 2.97 -37.94
C ASN A 61 -11.05 2.05 -37.73
N ALA A 62 -11.27 1.05 -38.58
CA ALA A 62 -12.31 0.04 -38.39
C ALA A 62 -12.06 -0.79 -37.12
N HIS A 63 -10.80 -1.22 -36.90
CA HIS A 63 -10.40 -1.90 -35.66
C HIS A 63 -10.54 -1.01 -34.42
N ARG A 64 -10.18 0.27 -34.50
CA ARG A 64 -10.33 1.19 -33.36
C ARG A 64 -11.77 1.53 -33.03
N ARG A 65 -12.66 1.61 -34.02
CA ARG A 65 -14.10 1.91 -33.81
C ARG A 65 -14.89 0.73 -33.25
N SER A 66 -14.40 -0.50 -33.43
CA SER A 66 -15.03 -1.71 -32.89
C SER A 66 -14.66 -1.99 -31.42
N ILE A 67 -13.56 -1.42 -30.93
CA ILE A 67 -13.18 -1.49 -29.51
C ILE A 67 -13.89 -0.36 -28.77
N LYS A 68 -15.05 -0.66 -28.16
CA LYS A 68 -15.68 0.28 -27.22
C LYS A 68 -14.84 0.34 -25.94
N PRO A 69 -14.28 1.50 -25.54
CA PRO A 69 -13.65 1.61 -24.24
C PRO A 69 -14.73 1.50 -23.16
N HIS A 70 -14.49 0.71 -22.12
CA HIS A 70 -15.39 0.54 -20.96
C HIS A 70 -15.59 1.82 -20.11
N GLY A 71 -15.18 3.00 -20.60
CA GLY A 71 -15.37 4.32 -19.97
C GLY A 71 -14.58 4.58 -18.69
N MET A 72 -14.06 3.54 -18.02
CA MET A 72 -13.55 3.62 -16.66
C MET A 72 -12.01 3.68 -16.54
N SER A 73 -11.27 3.78 -17.65
CA SER A 73 -9.80 3.72 -17.64
C SER A 73 -9.11 4.79 -16.78
N LYS A 74 -9.79 5.90 -16.46
CA LYS A 74 -9.27 6.98 -15.63
C LYS A 74 -9.73 6.92 -14.16
N THR A 75 -10.51 5.91 -13.79
CA THR A 75 -11.10 5.80 -12.44
C THR A 75 -10.12 5.20 -11.42
N PRO A 76 -10.31 5.47 -10.12
CA PRO A 76 -9.53 4.83 -9.06
C PRO A 76 -9.62 3.30 -9.10
N ILE A 77 -10.79 2.75 -9.42
CA ILE A 77 -11.01 1.30 -9.44
C ILE A 77 -10.24 0.62 -10.58
N TYR A 78 -10.17 1.24 -11.76
CA TYR A 78 -9.36 0.73 -12.86
C TYR A 78 -7.87 0.71 -12.52
N ARG A 79 -7.38 1.76 -11.83
CA ARG A 79 -5.97 1.80 -11.37
C ARG A 79 -5.65 0.70 -10.36
N ILE A 80 -6.62 0.35 -9.50
CA ILE A 80 -6.46 -0.76 -8.54
C ILE A 80 -6.37 -2.09 -9.26
N TRP A 81 -7.29 -2.35 -10.20
CA TRP A 81 -7.27 -3.56 -11.02
C TRP A 81 -5.98 -3.69 -11.83
N LEU A 82 -5.55 -2.62 -12.49
CA LEU A 82 -4.31 -2.59 -13.25
C LEU A 82 -3.10 -2.84 -12.34
N GLY A 83 -3.03 -2.12 -11.20
CA GLY A 83 -1.95 -2.27 -10.24
C GLY A 83 -1.89 -3.68 -9.64
N MET A 84 -3.05 -4.31 -9.40
CA MET A 84 -3.18 -5.72 -8.97
C MET A 84 -2.57 -6.68 -9.99
N ARG A 85 -2.87 -6.51 -11.27
CA ARG A 85 -2.30 -7.35 -12.32
C ARG A 85 -0.81 -7.12 -12.49
N GLU A 86 -0.36 -5.87 -12.55
CA GLU A 86 1.06 -5.54 -12.75
C GLU A 86 1.96 -6.18 -11.67
N ARG A 87 1.58 -6.10 -10.40
CA ARG A 87 2.38 -6.70 -9.32
C ARG A 87 2.36 -8.23 -9.32
N CYS A 88 1.39 -8.89 -9.93
CA CYS A 88 1.32 -10.36 -10.06
C CYS A 88 1.98 -10.87 -11.35
N GLU A 89 1.88 -10.16 -12.47
CA GLU A 89 2.26 -10.66 -13.80
C GLU A 89 3.56 -10.04 -14.33
N LYS A 90 3.85 -8.79 -13.96
CA LYS A 90 4.99 -8.04 -14.53
C LYS A 90 6.23 -8.23 -13.66
N THR A 91 7.15 -9.07 -14.13
CA THR A 91 8.42 -9.37 -13.43
C THR A 91 9.28 -8.14 -13.14
N THR A 92 9.15 -7.08 -13.95
CA THR A 92 9.87 -5.81 -13.77
C THR A 92 9.22 -4.88 -12.74
N HIS A 93 8.04 -5.21 -12.23
CA HIS A 93 7.35 -4.37 -11.25
C HIS A 93 8.05 -4.47 -9.89
N HIS A 94 8.29 -3.33 -9.22
CA HIS A 94 9.05 -3.28 -7.96
C HIS A 94 8.48 -4.18 -6.84
N ALA A 95 7.16 -4.38 -6.84
CA ALA A 95 6.46 -5.22 -5.87
C ALA A 95 6.36 -6.71 -6.29
N TYR A 96 6.81 -7.10 -7.49
CA TYR A 96 6.63 -8.45 -8.03
C TYR A 96 7.15 -9.54 -7.09
N LYS A 97 8.34 -9.33 -6.50
CA LYS A 97 8.95 -10.26 -5.53
C LYS A 97 8.05 -10.61 -4.33
N TRP A 98 7.09 -9.76 -3.97
CA TRP A 98 6.16 -9.96 -2.85
C TRP A 98 4.80 -10.53 -3.28
N TYR A 99 4.56 -10.66 -4.58
CA TYR A 99 3.31 -11.14 -5.16
C TYR A 99 3.60 -12.20 -6.22
N GLY A 100 3.74 -11.83 -7.50
CA GLY A 100 3.98 -12.80 -8.58
C GLY A 100 5.21 -13.69 -8.35
N GLY A 101 6.30 -13.13 -7.81
CA GLY A 101 7.49 -13.89 -7.44
C GLY A 101 7.30 -14.90 -6.31
N ARG A 102 6.17 -14.84 -5.59
CA ARG A 102 5.73 -15.84 -4.61
C ARG A 102 4.74 -16.86 -5.19
N GLY A 103 4.35 -16.72 -6.45
CA GLY A 103 3.32 -17.54 -7.07
C GLY A 103 1.88 -17.04 -6.86
N ILE A 104 1.68 -15.84 -6.31
CA ILE A 104 0.34 -15.23 -6.17
C ILE A 104 -0.14 -14.76 -7.54
N LYS A 105 -1.32 -15.24 -7.96
CA LYS A 105 -1.91 -14.98 -9.27
C LYS A 105 -3.19 -14.14 -9.17
N VAL A 106 -3.66 -13.70 -10.34
CA VAL A 106 -4.99 -13.14 -10.54
C VAL A 106 -5.80 -14.19 -11.31
N CYS A 107 -7.00 -14.52 -10.81
CA CYS A 107 -7.85 -15.51 -11.46
C CYS A 107 -8.18 -15.10 -12.90
N GLU A 108 -8.45 -16.08 -13.77
CA GLU A 108 -8.69 -15.86 -15.19
C GLU A 108 -9.87 -14.89 -15.43
N ARG A 109 -10.92 -15.00 -14.62
CA ARG A 109 -12.08 -14.11 -14.67
C ARG A 109 -11.68 -12.64 -14.52
N TRP A 110 -10.75 -12.32 -13.63
CA TRP A 110 -10.28 -10.96 -13.35
C TRP A 110 -9.18 -10.48 -14.29
N GLN A 111 -8.86 -11.24 -15.35
CA GLN A 111 -8.06 -10.72 -16.47
C GLN A 111 -8.83 -9.71 -17.33
N ILE A 112 -10.15 -9.62 -17.14
CA ILE A 112 -11.06 -8.67 -17.78
C ILE A 112 -11.57 -7.71 -16.69
N PHE A 113 -11.44 -6.40 -16.93
CA PHE A 113 -11.78 -5.36 -15.95
C PHE A 113 -13.27 -5.40 -15.56
N GLU A 114 -14.15 -5.63 -16.53
CA GLU A 114 -15.60 -5.66 -16.36
C GLU A 114 -16.04 -6.75 -15.37
N ASN A 115 -15.37 -7.91 -15.40
CA ASN A 115 -15.64 -8.98 -14.44
C ASN A 115 -15.16 -8.61 -13.04
N PHE A 116 -13.96 -8.03 -12.92
CA PHE A 116 -13.46 -7.53 -11.65
C PHE A 116 -14.41 -6.48 -11.06
N TYR A 117 -14.90 -5.56 -11.88
CA TYR A 117 -15.83 -4.52 -11.48
C TYR A 117 -17.21 -5.10 -11.09
N ALA A 118 -17.70 -6.10 -11.84
CA ALA A 118 -18.95 -6.78 -11.51
C ALA A 118 -18.90 -7.50 -10.16
N ASP A 119 -17.74 -8.10 -9.81
CA ASP A 119 -17.58 -8.85 -8.57
C ASP A 119 -17.29 -7.93 -7.37
N MET A 120 -16.50 -6.87 -7.56
CA MET A 120 -16.05 -5.99 -6.46
C MET A 120 -16.91 -4.73 -6.26
N GLY A 121 -17.63 -4.29 -7.30
CA GLY A 121 -18.38 -3.02 -7.31
C GLY A 121 -17.49 -1.79 -7.14
N GLU A 122 -18.12 -0.64 -6.90
CA GLU A 122 -17.39 0.61 -6.62
C GLU A 122 -16.56 0.50 -5.33
N ARG A 123 -15.38 1.12 -5.36
CA ARG A 123 -14.50 1.18 -4.19
C ARG A 123 -15.06 2.18 -3.17
N PRO A 124 -15.37 1.76 -1.93
CA PRO A 124 -15.74 2.69 -0.87
C PRO A 124 -14.62 3.69 -0.55
N GLU A 125 -14.99 4.87 -0.07
CA GLU A 125 -14.01 5.90 0.30
C GLU A 125 -13.08 5.39 1.42
N GLY A 126 -11.79 5.75 1.35
CA GLY A 126 -10.78 5.33 2.34
C GLY A 126 -10.38 3.84 2.30
N MET A 127 -10.95 3.04 1.39
CA MET A 127 -10.64 1.61 1.29
C MET A 127 -9.71 1.24 0.13
N SER A 128 -9.03 0.11 0.26
CA SER A 128 -8.14 -0.50 -0.72
C SER A 128 -8.47 -1.99 -0.90
N LEU A 129 -7.98 -2.58 -1.99
CA LEU A 129 -8.17 -4.00 -2.26
C LEU A 129 -7.23 -4.84 -1.39
N ASP A 130 -7.81 -5.74 -0.60
CA ASP A 130 -7.08 -6.65 0.29
C ASP A 130 -7.41 -8.12 -0.03
N ARG A 131 -6.50 -9.04 0.32
CA ARG A 131 -6.72 -10.48 0.24
C ARG A 131 -6.97 -11.05 1.63
N LYS A 132 -8.14 -11.62 1.92
CA LYS A 132 -8.52 -12.21 3.22
C LYS A 132 -7.45 -13.19 3.72
N ASP A 133 -7.01 -14.10 2.86
CA ASP A 133 -5.78 -14.86 3.04
C ASP A 133 -4.63 -14.18 2.25
N VAL A 134 -3.67 -13.63 2.99
CA VAL A 134 -2.47 -12.96 2.46
C VAL A 134 -1.62 -13.86 1.56
N ASN A 135 -1.75 -15.18 1.68
CA ASN A 135 -1.05 -16.18 0.88
C ASN A 135 -1.86 -16.71 -0.30
N GLY A 136 -3.17 -16.48 -0.33
CA GLY A 136 -4.04 -16.85 -1.45
C GLY A 136 -3.95 -15.88 -2.63
N ASP A 137 -4.66 -16.22 -3.70
CA ASP A 137 -4.69 -15.50 -4.98
C ASP A 137 -5.69 -14.32 -4.98
N TYR A 138 -5.67 -13.52 -6.04
CA TYR A 138 -6.72 -12.53 -6.32
C TYR A 138 -7.90 -13.19 -7.01
N GLU A 139 -8.98 -13.32 -6.25
CA GLU A 139 -10.24 -13.89 -6.70
C GLU A 139 -11.39 -13.35 -5.83
N PRO A 140 -12.64 -13.38 -6.30
CA PRO A 140 -13.79 -12.86 -5.57
C PRO A 140 -13.88 -13.35 -4.12
N GLU A 141 -13.63 -14.65 -3.92
CA GLU A 141 -13.75 -15.27 -2.61
C GLU A 141 -12.65 -14.84 -1.63
N ASN A 142 -11.44 -14.61 -2.14
CA ASN A 142 -10.30 -14.23 -1.32
C ASN A 142 -10.13 -12.71 -1.22
N CYS A 143 -10.90 -11.89 -1.92
CA CYS A 143 -10.73 -10.43 -1.91
C CYS A 143 -11.83 -9.68 -1.16
N ARG A 144 -11.48 -8.50 -0.67
CA ARG A 144 -12.41 -7.56 -0.03
C ARG A 144 -11.90 -6.13 -0.14
N TRP A 145 -12.82 -5.17 0.02
CA TRP A 145 -12.44 -3.81 0.39
C TRP A 145 -12.05 -3.78 1.87
N ALA A 146 -10.91 -3.18 2.18
CA ALA A 146 -10.40 -3.10 3.53
C ALA A 146 -9.84 -1.70 3.83
N THR A 147 -9.89 -1.35 5.10
CA THR A 147 -9.23 -0.16 5.65
C THR A 147 -7.73 -0.38 5.81
N PHE A 148 -6.98 0.72 6.01
CA PHE A 148 -5.55 0.65 6.29
C PHE A 148 -5.22 -0.17 7.55
N GLU A 149 -6.07 -0.10 8.59
CA GLU A 149 -5.89 -0.88 9.84
C GLU A 149 -6.09 -2.38 9.58
N GLU A 150 -7.09 -2.76 8.79
CA GLU A 150 -7.34 -4.16 8.42
C GLU A 150 -6.19 -4.74 7.58
N GLN A 151 -5.72 -4.01 6.57
CA GLN A 151 -4.57 -4.45 5.77
C GLN A 151 -3.29 -4.57 6.60
N ALA A 152 -3.02 -3.60 7.49
CA ALA A 152 -1.86 -3.64 8.36
C ALA A 152 -1.88 -4.86 9.30
N ASN A 153 -3.07 -5.21 9.81
CA ASN A 153 -3.28 -6.41 10.61
C ASN A 153 -3.12 -7.71 9.78
N ASN A 154 -3.38 -7.65 8.48
CA ASN A 154 -3.26 -8.77 7.54
C ASN A 154 -1.89 -8.88 6.85
N THR A 155 -0.81 -8.58 7.59
CA THR A 155 0.56 -8.73 7.10
C THR A 155 1.23 -9.96 7.70
N ARG A 156 2.09 -10.62 6.91
CA ARG A 156 2.85 -11.81 7.34
C ARG A 156 3.85 -11.53 8.47
N SER A 157 4.21 -10.26 8.68
CA SER A 157 5.13 -9.83 9.74
C SER A 157 4.47 -9.73 11.12
N ASN A 158 3.14 -9.80 11.19
CA ASN A 158 2.44 -9.69 12.47
C ASN A 158 2.58 -10.97 13.30
N LEU A 159 2.76 -10.78 14.59
CA LEU A 159 2.70 -11.86 15.57
C LEU A 159 1.23 -12.17 15.88
N ILE A 160 0.73 -13.28 15.33
CA ILE A 160 -0.59 -13.83 15.66
C ILE A 160 -0.46 -14.64 16.95
N LEU A 161 -1.29 -14.33 17.93
CA LEU A 161 -1.32 -15.01 19.22
C LEU A 161 -2.71 -15.62 19.44
N GLU A 162 -2.73 -16.85 19.93
CA GLU A 162 -3.95 -17.58 20.25
C GLU A 162 -4.22 -17.56 21.75
N HIS A 163 -5.45 -17.18 22.14
CA HIS A 163 -5.90 -17.25 23.53
C HIS A 163 -7.42 -17.41 23.59
N MET A 164 -7.90 -18.33 24.43
CA MET A 164 -9.32 -18.66 24.58
C MET A 164 -10.03 -19.01 23.26
N GLY A 165 -9.34 -19.69 22.33
CA GLY A 165 -9.90 -20.09 21.03
C GLY A 165 -9.93 -18.99 19.96
N GLU A 166 -9.46 -17.78 20.28
CA GLU A 166 -9.36 -16.68 19.33
C GLU A 166 -7.92 -16.43 18.88
N LYS A 167 -7.74 -16.14 17.58
CA LYS A 167 -6.46 -15.79 16.95
C LYS A 167 -6.47 -14.33 16.53
N LEU A 168 -5.66 -13.50 17.19
CA LEU A 168 -5.54 -12.08 16.90
C LEU A 168 -4.08 -11.65 16.82
N THR A 169 -3.83 -10.53 16.16
CA THR A 169 -2.50 -9.91 16.18
C THR A 169 -2.19 -9.40 17.59
N LEU A 170 -0.90 -9.30 17.91
CA LEU A 170 -0.44 -8.65 19.14
C LEU A 170 -1.08 -7.27 19.36
N SER A 171 -1.20 -6.46 18.30
CA SER A 171 -1.80 -5.12 18.39
C SER A 171 -3.29 -5.17 18.72
N GLN A 172 -4.03 -6.13 18.14
CA GLN A 172 -5.46 -6.34 18.44
C GLN A 172 -5.66 -6.80 19.88
N TRP A 173 -4.83 -7.75 20.35
CA TRP A 173 -4.83 -8.19 21.75
C TRP A 173 -4.52 -7.05 22.72
N ALA A 174 -3.51 -6.23 22.41
CA ALA A 174 -3.15 -5.07 23.22
C ALA A 174 -4.28 -4.04 23.30
N LYS A 175 -4.91 -3.71 22.15
CA LYS A 175 -6.07 -2.81 22.06
C LYS A 175 -7.23 -3.32 22.92
N ARG A 176 -7.53 -4.62 22.84
CA ARG A 176 -8.61 -5.25 23.61
C ARG A 176 -8.34 -5.26 25.11
N ALA A 177 -7.10 -5.52 25.52
CA ALA A 177 -6.69 -5.49 26.92
C ALA A 177 -6.47 -4.07 27.46
N GLY A 178 -6.60 -3.02 26.62
CA GLY A 178 -6.35 -1.63 27.02
C GLY A 178 -4.90 -1.34 27.41
N ILE A 179 -3.93 -2.10 26.87
CA ILE A 179 -2.50 -1.94 27.14
C ILE A 179 -1.75 -1.51 25.88
N GLN A 180 -0.59 -0.87 26.06
CA GLN A 180 0.27 -0.55 24.92
C GLN A 180 0.81 -1.83 24.26
N ALA A 181 0.82 -1.86 22.93
CA ALA A 181 1.36 -3.00 22.16
C ALA A 181 2.83 -3.28 22.52
N SER A 182 3.64 -2.25 22.77
CA SER A 182 5.01 -2.37 23.26
C SER A 182 5.09 -3.13 24.59
N THR A 183 4.16 -2.88 25.52
CA THR A 183 4.05 -3.57 26.80
C THR A 183 3.71 -5.04 26.60
N LEU A 184 2.73 -5.35 25.76
CA LEU A 184 2.37 -6.73 25.45
C LEU A 184 3.54 -7.47 24.78
N HIS A 185 4.21 -6.84 23.82
CA HIS A 185 5.39 -7.39 23.16
C HIS A 185 6.51 -7.70 24.15
N TYR A 186 6.82 -6.78 25.06
CA TYR A 186 7.81 -7.01 26.11
C TYR A 186 7.43 -8.20 27.00
N ARG A 187 6.16 -8.30 27.43
CA ARG A 187 5.65 -9.40 28.27
C ARG A 187 5.80 -10.75 27.57
N ILE A 188 5.41 -10.85 26.29
CA ILE A 188 5.57 -12.08 25.49
C ILE A 188 7.04 -12.42 25.28
N LYS A 189 7.90 -11.44 24.99
CA LYS A 189 9.35 -11.64 24.86
C LYS A 189 10.00 -12.15 26.15
N LYS A 190 9.45 -11.81 27.31
CA LYS A 190 9.86 -12.34 28.63
C LYS A 190 9.26 -13.70 28.97
N GLY A 191 8.56 -14.34 28.04
CA GLY A 191 7.98 -15.67 28.21
C GLY A 191 6.71 -15.70 29.07
N TRP A 192 6.00 -14.58 29.20
CA TRP A 192 4.75 -14.57 29.96
C TRP A 192 3.66 -15.31 29.19
N PRO A 193 2.86 -16.18 29.85
CA PRO A 193 1.65 -16.73 29.25
C PRO A 193 0.72 -15.59 28.80
N LEU A 194 0.09 -15.70 27.62
CA LEU A 194 -0.68 -14.61 27.03
C LEU A 194 -1.80 -14.11 27.96
N GLY A 195 -2.56 -15.01 28.62
CA GLY A 195 -3.61 -14.60 29.56
C GLY A 195 -3.09 -13.74 30.72
N ARG A 196 -1.90 -14.06 31.25
CA ARG A 196 -1.22 -13.21 32.25
C ARG A 196 -0.74 -11.90 31.62
N ALA A 197 -0.19 -11.97 30.42
CA ALA A 197 0.33 -10.80 29.72
C ALA A 197 -0.75 -9.77 29.37
N LEU A 198 -2.01 -10.20 29.19
CA LEU A 198 -3.16 -9.32 28.95
C LEU A 198 -3.70 -8.71 30.25
N ASN A 199 -3.85 -9.54 31.30
CA ASN A 199 -4.59 -9.15 32.50
C ASN A 199 -3.73 -8.59 33.63
N ALA A 200 -2.40 -8.74 33.57
CA ALA A 200 -1.54 -8.17 34.59
C ALA A 200 -1.73 -6.65 34.63
N SER A 201 -2.13 -6.14 35.81
CA SER A 201 -2.12 -4.71 36.09
C SER A 201 -0.81 -4.12 35.58
N VAL A 202 -0.88 -2.93 35.01
CA VAL A 202 0.33 -2.18 34.70
C VAL A 202 0.94 -1.83 36.04
N ASP A 203 1.71 -2.76 36.60
CA ASP A 203 2.62 -2.59 37.73
C ASP A 203 3.71 -1.63 37.25
N THR A 204 3.30 -0.38 37.02
CA THR A 204 4.23 0.72 37.05
C THR A 204 4.85 0.67 38.43
N TYR A 205 6.17 0.84 38.50
CA TYR A 205 6.88 0.97 39.77
C TYR A 205 6.16 1.96 40.72
N ALA A 206 5.57 3.03 40.14
CA ALA A 206 4.74 3.99 40.84
C ALA A 206 3.53 3.40 41.60
N ASN A 207 2.88 2.33 41.12
CA ASN A 207 1.72 1.73 41.80
C ASN A 207 2.11 0.74 42.91
N ARG A 208 3.32 0.17 42.83
CA ARG A 208 3.88 -0.67 43.90
C ARG A 208 4.49 0.18 45.01
N ASP A 209 5.17 1.27 44.64
CA ASP A 209 5.78 2.23 45.57
C ASP A 209 4.77 3.22 46.18
N SER A 210 3.65 3.53 45.51
CA SER A 210 2.57 4.35 46.11
C SER A 210 1.92 3.71 47.33
N LYS A 211 1.99 2.38 47.44
CA LYS A 211 1.51 1.62 48.61
C LYS A 211 2.59 1.41 49.67
N ARG A 212 3.86 1.70 49.36
CA ARG A 212 5.00 1.48 50.26
C ARG A 212 5.09 2.61 51.28
N LEU A 213 5.03 2.24 52.56
CA LEU A 213 5.28 3.15 53.68
C LEU A 213 6.79 3.28 53.91
N ILE A 214 7.25 4.52 54.07
CA ILE A 214 8.63 4.88 54.35
C ILE A 214 8.68 5.72 55.60
N GLU A 215 9.49 5.26 56.55
CA GLU A 215 9.87 6.02 57.74
C GLU A 215 11.04 6.96 57.42
N CYS A 216 10.87 8.24 57.72
CA CYS A 216 11.92 9.25 57.63
C CYS A 216 11.63 10.37 58.65
N ARG A 217 12.65 10.80 59.40
CA ARG A 217 12.53 11.84 60.45
C ARG A 217 11.40 11.59 61.47
N GLY A 218 11.22 10.34 61.90
CA GLY A 218 10.19 9.95 62.86
C GLY A 218 8.75 9.97 62.32
N ARG A 219 8.54 10.19 61.02
CA ARG A 219 7.24 10.09 60.35
C ARG A 219 7.24 8.91 59.39
N THR A 220 6.18 8.11 59.41
CA THR A 220 5.96 7.03 58.44
C THR A 220 4.84 7.42 57.49
N GLN A 221 5.16 7.57 56.20
CA GLN A 221 4.22 8.07 55.19
C GLN A 221 4.39 7.29 53.87
N ARG A 222 3.41 7.37 52.96
CA ARG A 222 3.57 6.80 51.61
C ARG A 222 4.59 7.59 50.80
N ILE A 223 5.28 6.94 49.88
CA ILE A 223 6.20 7.64 48.94
C ILE A 223 5.50 8.77 48.20
N THR A 224 4.22 8.61 47.84
CA THR A 224 3.43 9.66 47.18
C THR A 224 3.15 10.87 48.06
N GLU A 225 3.06 10.69 49.38
CA GLU A 225 2.84 11.78 50.34
C GLU A 225 4.15 12.54 50.53
N TRP A 226 5.26 11.82 50.74
CA TRP A 226 6.60 12.41 50.74
C TRP A 226 6.89 13.21 49.48
N ALA A 227 6.56 12.67 48.30
CA ALA A 227 6.76 13.32 47.01
C ALA A 227 6.01 14.67 46.90
N ARG A 228 4.76 14.74 47.37
CA ARG A 228 3.97 15.97 47.37
C ARG A 228 4.55 17.03 48.30
N GLU A 229 5.01 16.64 49.50
CA GLU A 229 5.59 17.57 50.48
C GLU A 229 6.85 18.27 49.93
N VAL A 230 7.71 17.52 49.24
CA VAL A 230 9.02 18.02 48.78
C VAL A 230 9.01 18.51 47.32
N GLY A 231 7.84 18.49 46.66
CA GLY A 231 7.71 18.90 45.26
C GLY A 231 8.45 18.00 44.27
N LEU A 232 8.54 16.70 44.54
CA LEU A 232 9.11 15.69 43.65
C LEU A 232 8.03 14.74 43.12
N THR A 233 8.38 13.90 42.14
CA THR A 233 7.50 12.78 41.74
C THR A 233 7.84 11.52 42.55
N ALA A 234 6.83 10.71 42.87
CA ALA A 234 7.02 9.44 43.59
C ALA A 234 8.03 8.52 42.90
N THR A 235 8.10 8.55 41.56
CA THR A 235 9.07 7.81 40.75
C THR A 235 10.52 8.23 41.03
N ILE A 236 10.80 9.52 41.27
CA ILE A 236 12.16 10.00 41.57
C ILE A 236 12.65 9.43 42.90
N ILE A 237 11.83 9.55 43.95
CA ILE A 237 12.15 9.02 45.29
C ILE A 237 12.38 7.51 45.21
N SER A 238 11.48 6.79 44.52
CA SER A 238 11.57 5.34 44.32
C SER A 238 12.86 4.92 43.60
N GLN A 239 13.24 5.62 42.52
CA GLN A 239 14.48 5.32 41.78
C GLN A 239 15.74 5.60 42.59
N ARG A 240 15.74 6.62 43.46
CA ARG A 240 16.87 6.90 44.35
C ARG A 240 17.06 5.78 45.37
N ILE A 241 15.99 5.36 46.03
CA ILE A 241 16.02 4.25 46.99
C ILE A 241 16.49 2.96 46.31
N LEU A 242 15.97 2.64 45.12
CA LEU A 242 16.39 1.47 44.34
C LEU A 242 17.88 1.52 43.95
N ARG A 243 18.45 2.71 43.79
CA ARG A 243 19.88 2.94 43.54
C ARG A 243 20.71 2.98 44.83
N GLY A 244 20.13 2.58 45.97
CA GLY A 244 20.81 2.50 47.25
C GLY A 244 21.06 3.85 47.92
N TRP A 245 20.31 4.89 47.55
CA TRP A 245 20.37 6.15 48.27
C TRP A 245 19.81 5.96 49.68
N ASP A 246 20.43 6.66 50.63
CA ASP A 246 19.83 6.87 51.94
C ASP A 246 18.40 7.45 51.80
N VAL A 247 17.49 7.04 52.68
CA VAL A 247 16.06 7.37 52.60
C VAL A 247 15.84 8.88 52.70
N GLU A 248 16.55 9.54 53.59
CA GLU A 248 16.43 10.99 53.78
C GLU A 248 17.00 11.72 52.55
N ALA A 249 18.17 11.30 52.07
CA ALA A 249 18.74 11.84 50.84
C ALA A 249 17.83 11.62 49.63
N ALA A 250 17.15 10.47 49.55
CA ALA A 250 16.24 10.13 48.46
C ALA A 250 15.02 11.07 48.41
N ILE A 251 14.48 11.44 49.57
CA ILE A 251 13.30 12.30 49.70
C ILE A 251 13.66 13.77 49.53
N PHE A 252 14.69 14.27 50.21
CA PHE A 252 14.92 15.71 50.34
C PHE A 252 15.92 16.30 49.34
N THR A 253 16.61 15.49 48.53
CA THR A 253 17.50 16.04 47.49
C THR A 253 16.69 16.65 46.34
N PRO A 254 16.86 17.93 45.97
CA PRO A 254 16.14 18.53 44.85
C PRO A 254 16.45 17.86 43.50
N SER A 255 15.49 17.85 42.57
CA SER A 255 15.71 17.38 41.20
C SER A 255 16.38 18.47 40.38
N LYS A 256 17.44 18.13 39.61
CA LYS A 256 18.10 19.05 38.66
C LYS A 256 17.21 19.46 37.47
N ARG A 257 16.05 18.82 37.28
CA ARG A 257 15.09 19.15 36.22
C ARG A 257 13.83 19.77 36.84
N PRO A 258 13.35 20.92 36.33
CA PRO A 258 12.12 21.53 36.81
C PRO A 258 10.94 20.59 36.59
N VAL A 259 10.08 20.47 37.59
CA VAL A 259 8.81 19.74 37.48
C VAL A 259 7.93 20.53 36.51
N LYS A 260 7.57 19.92 35.37
CA LYS A 260 6.56 20.50 34.47
C LYS A 260 5.25 20.52 35.25
N GLY A 261 4.82 21.72 35.66
CA GLY A 261 3.53 21.93 36.32
C GLY A 261 2.38 21.48 35.44
N ASP A 262 1.37 20.93 36.09
CA ASP A 262 0.09 20.59 35.48
C ASP A 262 -0.48 21.82 34.77
N LYS A 263 -0.80 21.65 33.48
CA LYS A 263 -1.56 22.65 32.74
C LYS A 263 -2.95 22.73 33.38
N LYS A 264 -3.27 23.91 33.94
CA LYS A 264 -4.66 24.31 34.21
C LYS A 264 -5.46 24.34 32.91
#